data_AF-A0A1B1NDY9-F1
#
_entry.id   AF-A0A1B1NDY9-F1
#
_cell.length_a   1.000
_cell.length_b   1.000
_cell.length_c   1.000
_cell.angle_alpha   90.00
_cell.angle_beta   90.00
_cell.angle_gamma   90.00
#
_symmetry.space_group_name_H-M   'P 1'
#
loop_
_entity.id
_entity.type
_entity.pdbx_description
1 polymer ?
#
loop_
_entity_poly.entity_id
_entity_poly.type
_entity_poly.pdbx_seq_one_letter_code
_entity_poly.pdbx_strand_id
1 'polypeptide(L)'
;MSRSADGPDLNAPTDADPSPDQGPPTGEEVDAQARQRLPAEVRMGEDIARAMAHHPPERGAEEIATHIRKFWNPRMRASIIGRMERGEPMDELLRSGVELYRQGEIDRQEVAEPSGG
;
A
#
# COMPACT_ATOMS: atom_id res chain seq x y z
N MET A 1 29.91 26.04 -56.18
CA MET A 1 28.45 25.85 -56.10
C MET A 1 28.19 24.56 -55.35
N SER A 2 27.11 24.55 -54.57
CA SER A 2 26.86 23.81 -53.32
C SER A 2 26.52 22.31 -53.38
N ARG A 3 26.48 21.74 -52.16
CA ARG A 3 25.81 20.52 -51.59
C ARG A 3 26.68 19.26 -51.55
N SER A 4 27.10 18.75 -50.38
CA SER A 4 26.38 18.21 -49.19
C SER A 4 25.90 16.77 -49.35
N ALA A 5 26.04 16.04 -48.23
CA ALA A 5 25.54 14.70 -47.84
C ALA A 5 26.62 13.61 -47.91
N ASP A 6 27.20 13.15 -46.79
CA ASP A 6 26.58 12.37 -45.70
C ASP A 6 26.18 10.96 -46.16
N GLY A 7 26.94 9.97 -45.70
CA GLY A 7 26.73 8.54 -45.91
C GLY A 7 27.30 7.79 -44.69
N PRO A 8 26.52 6.90 -44.06
CA PRO A 8 26.63 6.62 -42.62
C PRO A 8 27.73 5.61 -42.26
N ASP A 9 28.21 5.78 -41.03
CA ASP A 9 29.11 4.88 -40.31
C ASP A 9 28.54 3.45 -40.24
N LEU A 10 29.27 2.52 -40.84
CA LEU A 10 29.08 1.08 -40.76
C LEU A 10 29.92 0.51 -39.60
N ASN A 11 29.50 0.75 -38.36
CA ASN A 11 30.00 0.03 -37.18
C ASN A 11 28.85 -0.37 -36.26
N ALA A 12 28.02 -1.31 -36.72
CA ALA A 12 27.28 -2.18 -35.82
C ALA A 12 28.15 -3.43 -35.57
N PRO A 13 28.58 -3.63 -34.32
CA PRO A 13 28.05 -4.79 -33.62
C PRO A 13 27.83 -4.50 -32.13
N THR A 14 26.64 -4.79 -31.62
CA THR A 14 26.47 -5.89 -30.66
C THR A 14 25.01 -5.94 -30.20
N ASP A 15 24.42 -7.10 -30.40
CA ASP A 15 23.54 -7.79 -29.47
C ASP A 15 23.14 -7.02 -28.19
N ALA A 16 21.99 -6.38 -28.23
CA ALA A 16 21.16 -6.13 -27.06
C ALA A 16 19.75 -5.86 -27.58
N ASP A 17 18.95 -6.93 -27.65
CA ASP A 17 17.50 -6.85 -27.78
C ASP A 17 16.93 -5.91 -26.70
N PRO A 18 16.21 -4.84 -27.07
CA PRO A 18 15.31 -4.17 -26.16
C PRO A 18 13.88 -4.39 -26.65
N SER A 19 13.34 -5.58 -26.42
CA SER A 19 11.90 -5.75 -26.25
C SER A 19 11.43 -5.06 -24.95
N PRO A 20 10.24 -4.44 -24.86
CA PRO A 20 9.37 -3.92 -25.90
C PRO A 20 9.12 -2.39 -25.76
N ASP A 21 8.70 -1.81 -26.87
CA ASP A 21 7.65 -0.79 -27.00
C ASP A 21 6.88 -0.44 -25.70
N GLN A 22 7.41 0.47 -24.88
CA GLN A 22 6.69 1.11 -23.79
C GLN A 22 6.90 2.62 -23.95
N GLY A 23 5.90 3.30 -24.50
CA GLY A 23 5.83 4.76 -24.48
C GLY A 23 5.90 5.32 -23.05
N PRO A 24 6.04 6.65 -22.88
CA PRO A 24 6.05 7.24 -21.55
C PRO A 24 4.80 6.79 -20.78
N PRO A 25 4.95 6.25 -19.55
CA PRO A 25 3.82 5.70 -18.82
C PRO A 25 2.83 6.83 -18.56
N THR A 26 1.60 6.61 -18.97
CA THR A 26 0.50 7.56 -18.76
C THR A 26 0.32 7.77 -17.25
N GLY A 27 -0.09 8.96 -16.81
CA GLY A 27 -0.28 9.29 -15.38
C GLY A 27 -1.18 8.29 -14.61
N GLU A 28 -2.03 7.55 -15.31
CA GLU A 28 -2.92 6.53 -14.76
C GLU A 28 -2.22 5.17 -14.55
N GLU A 29 -1.21 4.83 -15.37
CA GLU A 29 -0.45 3.58 -15.27
C GLU A 29 0.61 3.61 -14.18
N VAL A 30 1.21 4.79 -13.95
CA VAL A 30 2.13 5.01 -12.82
C VAL A 30 1.40 4.87 -11.48
N ASP A 31 0.15 5.31 -11.39
CA ASP A 31 -0.68 5.17 -10.19
C ASP A 31 -1.02 3.68 -9.94
N ALA A 32 -1.37 2.94 -10.99
CA ALA A 32 -1.58 1.50 -10.91
C ALA A 32 -0.29 0.73 -10.53
N GLN A 33 0.88 1.08 -11.07
CA GLN A 33 2.16 0.46 -10.68
C GLN A 33 2.60 0.82 -9.27
N ALA A 34 2.35 2.05 -8.82
CA ALA A 34 2.57 2.46 -7.42
C ALA A 34 1.71 1.60 -6.48
N ARG A 35 0.42 1.41 -6.81
CA ARG A 35 -0.49 0.51 -6.08
C ARG A 35 -0.03 -0.95 -6.10
N GLN A 36 0.63 -1.41 -7.16
CA GLN A 36 1.19 -2.77 -7.26
C GLN A 36 2.43 -2.98 -6.41
N ARG A 37 3.23 -1.93 -6.20
CA ARG A 37 4.40 -1.94 -5.31
C ARG A 37 4.02 -1.79 -3.83
N LEU A 38 2.77 -1.40 -3.54
CA LEU A 38 2.26 -1.47 -2.17
C LEU A 38 2.24 -2.94 -1.72
N PRO A 39 2.82 -3.26 -0.55
CA PRO A 39 2.74 -4.59 0.01
C PRO A 39 1.29 -5.03 0.21
N ALA A 40 1.06 -6.34 0.10
CA ALA A 40 -0.27 -6.93 0.04
C ALA A 40 -1.18 -6.49 1.19
N GLU A 41 -0.61 -6.24 2.38
CA GLU A 41 -1.38 -5.75 3.53
C GLU A 41 -2.05 -4.39 3.33
N VAL A 42 -1.42 -3.46 2.59
CA VAL A 42 -2.03 -2.13 2.35
C VAL A 42 -3.16 -2.26 1.35
N ARG A 43 -2.92 -2.98 0.25
CA ARG A 43 -3.96 -3.21 -0.77
C ARG A 43 -5.18 -3.90 -0.16
N MET A 44 -4.95 -4.86 0.74
CA MET A 44 -6.01 -5.59 1.43
C MET A 44 -6.72 -4.70 2.47
N GLY A 45 -5.99 -3.84 3.18
CA GLY A 45 -6.57 -2.85 4.10
C GLY A 45 -7.45 -1.83 3.38
N GLU A 46 -7.01 -1.32 2.24
CA GLU A 46 -7.76 -0.39 1.40
C GLU A 46 -9.01 -1.05 0.80
N ASP A 47 -8.91 -2.31 0.38
CA ASP A 47 -10.07 -3.08 -0.13
C ASP A 47 -11.13 -3.27 0.97
N ILE A 48 -10.72 -3.58 2.20
CA ILE A 48 -11.63 -3.67 3.35
C ILE A 48 -12.27 -2.29 3.63
N ALA A 49 -11.49 -1.21 3.64
CA ALA A 49 -12.03 0.14 3.85
C ALA A 49 -13.06 0.50 2.79
N ARG A 50 -12.80 0.16 1.52
CA ARG A 50 -13.73 0.36 0.41
C ARG A 50 -15.00 -0.48 0.56
N ALA A 51 -14.89 -1.73 0.99
CA ALA A 51 -16.05 -2.56 1.28
C ALA A 51 -16.92 -1.94 2.38
N MET A 52 -16.28 -1.35 3.39
CA MET A 52 -16.93 -0.71 4.53
C MET A 52 -17.38 0.73 4.29
N ALA A 53 -17.09 1.34 3.14
CA ALA A 53 -17.43 2.73 2.82
C ALA A 53 -18.95 3.03 2.82
N HIS A 54 -19.78 2.00 2.79
CA HIS A 54 -21.24 2.09 2.86
C HIS A 54 -21.77 2.16 4.31
N HIS A 55 -20.92 1.88 5.30
CA HIS A 55 -21.25 1.94 6.71
C HIS A 55 -20.90 3.32 7.30
N PRO A 56 -21.57 3.73 8.41
CA PRO A 56 -21.16 4.92 9.14
C PRO A 56 -19.71 4.75 9.65
N PRO A 57 -18.92 5.84 9.71
CA PRO A 57 -17.48 5.78 9.93
C PRO A 57 -17.10 5.08 11.25
N GLU A 58 -17.88 5.29 12.31
CA GLU A 58 -17.69 4.64 13.60
C GLU A 58 -17.82 3.11 13.47
N ARG A 59 -18.91 2.64 12.85
CA ARG A 59 -19.13 1.19 12.61
C ARG A 59 -18.10 0.60 11.67
N GLY A 60 -17.72 1.33 10.63
CA GLY A 60 -16.69 0.88 9.68
C GLY A 60 -15.35 0.68 10.38
N ALA A 61 -14.95 1.62 11.25
CA ALA A 61 -13.73 1.50 12.04
C ALA A 61 -13.75 0.30 13.00
N GLU A 62 -14.87 0.06 13.71
CA GLU A 62 -15.04 -1.10 14.60
C GLU A 62 -14.96 -2.44 13.85
N GLU A 63 -15.61 -2.53 12.69
CA GLU A 63 -15.59 -3.73 11.86
C GLU A 63 -14.19 -3.96 11.26
N ILE A 64 -13.49 -2.91 10.82
CA ILE A 64 -12.11 -2.98 10.34
C ILE A 64 -11.18 -3.48 11.44
N ALA A 65 -11.26 -2.90 12.65
CA ALA A 65 -10.45 -3.33 13.79
C ALA A 65 -10.67 -4.82 14.11
N THR A 66 -11.94 -5.25 14.11
CA THR A 66 -12.32 -6.65 14.33
C THR A 66 -11.82 -7.57 13.22
N HIS A 67 -11.90 -7.12 11.97
CA HIS A 67 -11.46 -7.89 10.81
C HIS A 67 -9.94 -8.06 10.79
N ILE A 68 -9.18 -6.99 10.99
CA ILE A 68 -7.72 -7.04 11.11
C ILE A 68 -7.33 -8.02 12.23
N ARG A 69 -8.00 -7.95 13.38
CA ARG A 69 -7.73 -8.87 14.49
C ARG A 69 -8.04 -10.34 14.17
N LYS A 70 -9.13 -10.62 13.46
CA LYS A 70 -9.56 -12.01 13.20
C LYS A 70 -8.81 -12.65 12.04
N PHE A 71 -8.54 -11.89 10.98
CA PHE A 71 -8.05 -12.42 9.71
C PHE A 71 -6.57 -12.13 9.47
N TRP A 72 -6.00 -11.09 10.08
CA TRP A 72 -4.60 -10.74 9.82
C TRP A 72 -3.66 -11.40 10.83
N ASN A 73 -2.49 -11.80 10.34
CA ASN A 73 -1.41 -12.34 11.17
C ASN A 73 -0.65 -11.22 11.91
N PRO A 74 0.00 -11.52 13.05
CA PRO A 74 0.66 -10.52 13.90
C PRO A 74 1.70 -9.65 13.15
N ARG A 75 2.45 -10.23 12.20
CA ARG A 75 3.37 -9.45 11.35
C ARG A 75 2.66 -8.42 10.46
N MET A 76 1.50 -8.78 9.94
CA MET A 76 0.70 -7.92 9.07
C MET A 76 0.13 -6.73 9.84
N ARG A 77 -0.32 -6.99 11.08
CA ARG A 77 -0.80 -5.95 12.02
C ARG A 77 0.32 -4.97 12.40
N ALA A 78 1.50 -5.49 12.74
CA ALA A 78 2.66 -4.65 13.02
C ALA A 78 3.08 -3.80 11.81
N SER A 79 2.99 -4.35 10.60
CA SER A 79 3.28 -3.62 9.36
C SER A 79 2.34 -2.42 9.19
N ILE A 80 1.02 -2.62 9.30
CA ILE A 80 0.04 -1.53 9.10
C ILE A 80 0.10 -0.46 10.19
N ILE A 81 0.27 -0.87 11.45
CA ILE A 81 0.48 0.06 12.57
C ILE A 81 1.72 0.92 12.32
N GLY A 82 2.84 0.29 11.94
CA GLY A 82 4.06 1.01 11.64
C GLY A 82 3.92 2.01 10.48
N ARG A 83 3.01 1.78 9.52
CA ARG A 83 2.74 2.76 8.45
C ARG A 83 1.91 3.93 8.94
N MET A 84 0.90 3.64 9.75
CA MET A 84 0.08 4.65 10.39
C MET A 84 0.96 5.60 11.22
N GLU A 85 1.89 5.05 12.01
CA GLU A 85 2.84 5.82 12.82
C GLU A 85 3.82 6.65 11.97
N ARG A 86 4.22 6.15 10.80
CA ARG A 86 5.03 6.92 9.84
C ARG A 86 4.24 8.02 9.11
N GLY A 87 2.92 8.08 9.27
CA GLY A 87 2.07 9.03 8.57
C GLY A 87 1.94 8.76 7.08
N GLU A 88 2.13 7.51 6.66
CA GLU A 88 1.95 7.12 5.26
C GLU A 88 0.51 7.38 4.80
N PRO A 89 0.30 7.76 3.53
CA PRO A 89 -1.04 7.97 2.98
C PRO A 89 -1.83 6.66 3.04
N MET A 90 -2.96 6.70 3.77
CA MET A 90 -3.92 5.60 3.89
C MET A 90 -5.31 6.19 4.07
N ASP A 91 -6.33 5.38 3.75
CA ASP A 91 -7.73 5.76 3.88
C ASP A 91 -8.08 6.18 5.32
N GLU A 92 -8.93 7.20 5.49
CA GLU A 92 -9.29 7.73 6.81
C GLU A 92 -10.04 6.70 7.65
N LEU A 93 -10.87 5.87 7.01
CA LEU A 93 -11.61 4.80 7.67
C LEU A 93 -10.65 3.69 8.11
N LEU A 94 -9.66 3.36 7.28
CA LEU A 94 -8.62 2.39 7.62
C LEU A 94 -7.77 2.87 8.79
N ARG A 95 -7.34 4.14 8.78
CA ARG A 95 -6.60 4.76 9.88
C ARG A 95 -7.38 4.65 11.19
N SER A 96 -8.67 5.03 11.15
CA SER A 96 -9.55 4.98 12.33
C SER A 96 -9.70 3.56 12.87
N GLY A 97 -9.85 2.56 12.00
CA GLY A 97 -9.93 1.15 12.40
C GLY A 97 -8.62 0.60 12.97
N VAL A 98 -7.46 0.98 12.42
CA VAL A 98 -6.14 0.58 12.93
C VAL A 98 -5.87 1.22 14.29
N GLU A 99 -6.23 2.49 14.47
CA GLU A 99 -6.13 3.19 15.75
C GLU A 99 -7.00 2.53 16.82
N LEU A 100 -8.25 2.21 16.50
CA LEU A 100 -9.17 1.52 17.40
C LEU A 100 -8.68 0.11 17.77
N TYR A 101 -8.11 -0.63 16.82
CA TYR A 101 -7.45 -1.92 17.11
C TYR A 101 -6.29 -1.75 18.09
N ARG A 102 -5.40 -0.77 17.85
CA ARG A 102 -4.27 -0.48 18.74
C ARG A 102 -4.75 -0.10 20.14
N GLN A 103 -5.75 0.78 20.24
CA GLN A 103 -6.33 1.19 21.52
C GLN A 103 -6.94 0.00 22.27
N GLY A 104 -7.68 -0.88 21.58
CA GLY A 104 -8.31 -2.05 22.17
C GLY A 104 -7.35 -3.19 22.55
N GLU A 105 -6.17 -3.27 21.93
CA GLU A 105 -5.10 -4.16 22.40
C GLU A 105 -4.36 -3.56 23.60
N ILE A 106 -4.12 -2.24 23.62
CA ILE A 106 -3.51 -1.54 24.77
C ILE A 106 -4.39 -1.65 26.01
N ASP A 107 -5.70 -1.36 25.90
CA ASP A 107 -6.66 -1.53 26.99
C ASP A 107 -6.66 -2.95 27.56
N ARG A 108 -6.65 -3.98 26.69
CA ARG A 108 -6.59 -5.38 27.13
C ARG A 108 -5.23 -5.78 27.73
N GLN A 109 -4.12 -5.20 27.26
CA GLN A 109 -2.79 -5.43 27.81
C GLN A 109 -2.61 -4.76 29.18
N GLU A 110 -3.16 -3.56 29.38
CA GLU A 110 -3.17 -2.86 30.68
C GLU A 110 -4.02 -3.61 31.73
N VAL A 111 -5.10 -4.27 31.31
CA VAL A 111 -5.88 -5.19 32.18
C VAL A 111 -5.10 -6.47 32.52
N ALA A 112 -4.03 -6.81 31.78
CA ALA A 112 -3.26 -8.03 31.95
C ALA A 112 -2.06 -7.93 32.92
N GLU A 113 -1.97 -6.87 33.74
CA GLU A 113 -0.97 -6.76 34.83
C GLU A 113 -1.58 -7.08 36.22
N PRO A 114 -0.80 -7.71 37.12
CA PRO A 114 -1.26 -8.84 37.92
C PRO A 114 -1.98 -8.40 39.19
N SER A 115 -3.31 -8.56 39.23
CA SER A 115 -4.03 -8.69 40.49
C SER A 115 -3.73 -10.06 41.10
N GLY A 116 -2.61 -10.14 41.82
CA GLY A 116 -2.19 -11.32 42.57
C GLY A 116 -1.12 -10.94 43.59
N GLY A 117 -1.50 -10.10 44.54
CA GLY A 117 -0.76 -9.86 45.79
C GLY A 117 -1.15 -10.83 46.88
#